data_AF-A0A519K7C0-F1
#
_entry.id   AF-A0A519K7C0-F1
#
_cell.length_a   1.000
_cell.length_b   1.000
_cell.length_c   1.000
_cell.angle_alpha   90.00
_cell.angle_beta   90.00
_cell.angle_gamma   90.00
#
_symmetry.space_group_name_H-M   'P 1'
#
loop_
_entity.id
_entity.type
_entity.pdbx_description
1 polymer ?
#
loop_
_entity_poly.entity_id
_entity_poly.type
_entity_poly.pdbx_seq_one_letter_code
_entity_poly.pdbx_strand_id
1 'polypeptide(L)'
;MPAAPRANPSDLFTPAEWVPFQSRRGWIGPLLVAHCWGVIALAVVAGVVWPILIPACVAIVGTRQLGLAILMHEAAHGGLSTHRRLNDGLGHWLCAVPIGASLASYRPYHLSHHRFAQQPEDPDLVLSAPFPVSPASLRRKVLRDLTGQTFFKQRVLLPLAAMRGAKAGRATPGSSSAKRDSPTTDNHDYEAIVTGRSILPFLLVNLGLLTAATLAGVWWAYFALWLLPMATWFPMVTR
;
A
#
# COMPACT_ATOMS: atom_id res chain seq x y z
N MET A 1 -18.26 8.84 -19.76
CA MET A 1 -17.06 8.59 -20.57
C MET A 1 -16.92 7.09 -20.78
N PRO A 2 -16.58 6.64 -22.01
CA PRO A 2 -16.35 5.22 -22.28
C PRO A 2 -15.12 4.72 -21.51
N ALA A 3 -15.05 3.42 -21.23
CA ALA A 3 -13.85 2.83 -20.63
C ALA A 3 -12.64 2.92 -21.59
N ALA A 4 -11.44 2.81 -21.04
CA ALA A 4 -10.21 2.70 -21.82
C ALA A 4 -10.31 1.52 -22.81
N PRO A 5 -9.82 1.68 -24.06
CA PRO A 5 -9.77 0.59 -25.03
C PRO A 5 -9.02 -0.62 -24.45
N ARG A 6 -9.56 -1.82 -24.66
CA ARG A 6 -8.93 -3.08 -24.25
C ARG A 6 -8.86 -4.00 -25.45
N ALA A 7 -7.72 -4.66 -25.64
CA ALA A 7 -7.62 -5.74 -26.61
C ALA A 7 -8.60 -6.86 -26.20
N ASN A 8 -9.36 -7.37 -27.15
CA ASN A 8 -10.22 -8.51 -26.90
C ASN A 8 -9.35 -9.78 -26.93
N PRO A 9 -9.36 -10.63 -25.88
CA PRO A 9 -8.53 -11.83 -25.88
C PRO A 9 -8.76 -12.75 -27.08
N SER A 10 -9.96 -12.76 -27.66
CA SER A 10 -10.28 -13.54 -28.86
C SER A 10 -9.54 -13.09 -30.12
N ASP A 11 -9.04 -11.85 -30.14
CA ASP A 11 -8.25 -11.31 -31.26
C ASP A 11 -6.80 -11.81 -31.21
N LEU A 12 -6.37 -12.34 -30.06
CA LEU A 12 -4.98 -12.74 -29.78
C LEU A 12 -4.82 -14.24 -29.54
N PHE A 13 -5.85 -14.91 -29.03
CA PHE A 13 -5.79 -16.31 -28.60
C PHE A 13 -6.96 -17.12 -29.15
N THR A 14 -6.68 -18.34 -29.60
CA THR A 14 -7.73 -19.36 -29.76
C THR A 14 -8.32 -19.73 -28.38
N PRO A 15 -9.52 -20.31 -28.31
CA PRO A 15 -10.11 -20.74 -27.04
C PRO A 15 -9.19 -21.69 -26.24
N ALA A 16 -8.51 -22.61 -26.92
CA ALA A 16 -7.60 -23.57 -26.29
C ALA A 16 -6.36 -22.88 -25.66
N GLU A 17 -5.83 -21.86 -26.33
CA GLU A 17 -4.71 -21.05 -25.80
C GLU A 17 -5.15 -20.14 -24.65
N TRP A 18 -6.41 -19.72 -24.61
CA TRP A 18 -6.93 -18.84 -23.57
C TRP A 18 -7.28 -19.58 -22.26
N VAL A 19 -7.66 -20.85 -22.31
CA VAL A 19 -8.11 -21.65 -21.14
C VAL A 19 -7.12 -21.62 -19.96
N PRO A 20 -5.80 -21.80 -20.14
CA PRO A 20 -4.85 -21.77 -19.02
C PRO A 20 -4.89 -20.46 -18.21
N PHE A 21 -5.09 -19.31 -18.88
CA PHE A 21 -5.13 -17.98 -18.26
C PHE A 21 -6.41 -17.70 -17.46
N GLN A 22 -7.46 -18.51 -17.65
CA GLN A 22 -8.72 -18.38 -16.90
C GLN A 22 -8.72 -19.18 -15.60
N SER A 23 -7.78 -20.12 -15.45
CA SER A 23 -7.73 -21.00 -14.29
C SER A 23 -7.12 -20.29 -13.08
N ARG A 24 -7.80 -20.38 -11.92
CA ARG A 24 -7.30 -19.85 -10.65
C ARG A 24 -7.20 -20.96 -9.62
N ARG A 25 -6.03 -21.08 -8.96
CA ARG A 25 -5.83 -22.01 -7.86
C ARG A 25 -6.11 -21.33 -6.54
N GLY A 26 -7.08 -21.85 -5.77
CA GLY A 26 -7.54 -21.21 -4.53
C GLY A 26 -6.51 -21.11 -3.39
N TRP A 27 -5.41 -21.87 -3.47
CA TRP A 27 -4.38 -21.96 -2.41
C TRP A 27 -3.09 -21.20 -2.71
N ILE A 28 -2.82 -20.80 -3.96
CA ILE A 28 -1.58 -20.08 -4.32
C ILE A 28 -1.53 -18.72 -3.63
N GLY A 29 -2.61 -17.94 -3.64
CA GLY A 29 -2.63 -16.64 -2.98
C GLY A 29 -2.40 -16.72 -1.46
N PRO A 30 -3.11 -17.60 -0.70
CA PRO A 30 -2.78 -17.84 0.71
C PRO A 30 -1.32 -18.26 0.93
N LEU A 31 -0.76 -19.11 0.07
CA LEU A 31 0.65 -19.50 0.16
C LEU A 31 1.59 -18.32 -0.08
N LEU A 32 1.29 -17.43 -1.03
CA LEU A 32 2.07 -16.21 -1.27
C LEU A 32 2.04 -15.26 -0.07
N VAL A 33 0.89 -15.13 0.60
CA VAL A 33 0.77 -14.36 1.85
C VAL A 33 1.63 -14.99 2.96
N ALA A 34 1.52 -16.30 3.16
CA ALA A 34 2.32 -17.03 4.15
C ALA A 34 3.82 -16.92 3.86
N HIS A 35 4.22 -17.06 2.60
CA HIS A 35 5.60 -16.88 2.15
C HIS A 35 6.10 -15.46 2.44
N CYS A 36 5.32 -14.42 2.13
CA CYS A 36 5.70 -13.03 2.37
C CYS A 36 5.98 -12.77 3.86
N TRP A 37 5.06 -13.20 4.74
CA TRP A 37 5.22 -13.11 6.19
C TRP A 37 6.35 -13.98 6.73
N GLY A 38 6.54 -15.18 6.17
CA GLY A 38 7.64 -16.07 6.52
C GLY A 38 9.00 -15.43 6.23
N VAL A 39 9.17 -14.80 5.07
CA VAL A 39 10.40 -14.08 4.72
C VAL A 39 10.63 -12.88 5.65
N ILE A 40 9.58 -12.14 6.01
CA ILE A 40 9.68 -11.05 6.99
C ILE A 40 10.16 -11.60 8.34
N ALA A 41 9.51 -12.66 8.85
CA ALA A 41 9.86 -13.26 10.13
C ALA A 41 11.31 -13.77 10.15
N LEU A 42 11.74 -14.47 9.09
CA LEU A 42 13.11 -14.95 8.94
C LEU A 42 14.11 -13.81 8.89
N ALA A 43 13.82 -12.72 8.16
CA ALA A 43 14.68 -11.54 8.10
C ALA A 43 14.78 -10.85 9.47
N VAL A 44 13.69 -10.77 10.23
CA VAL A 44 13.68 -10.21 11.59
C VAL A 44 14.54 -11.08 12.52
N VAL A 45 14.33 -12.40 12.52
CA VAL A 45 15.14 -13.33 13.33
C VAL A 45 16.62 -13.23 12.97
N ALA A 46 16.95 -13.21 11.67
CA ALA A 46 18.34 -13.07 11.21
C ALA A 46 18.96 -11.75 11.68
N GLY A 47 18.25 -10.63 11.60
CA GLY A 47 18.73 -9.33 12.08
C GLY A 47 18.87 -9.23 13.60
N VAL A 48 18.07 -10.00 14.35
CA VAL A 48 18.18 -10.10 15.82
C VAL A 48 19.38 -10.95 16.23
N VAL A 49 19.56 -12.12 15.61
CA VAL A 49 20.65 -13.06 15.94
C VAL A 49 22.00 -12.54 15.44
N TRP A 50 22.02 -11.94 14.26
CA TRP A 50 23.23 -11.37 13.64
C TRP A 50 23.00 -9.91 13.26
N PRO A 51 23.22 -8.96 14.20
CA PRO A 51 22.97 -7.53 13.96
C PRO A 51 23.72 -6.93 12.76
N ILE A 52 24.83 -7.52 12.33
CA ILE A 52 25.54 -7.11 11.11
C ILE A 52 24.67 -7.23 9.84
N LEU A 53 23.63 -8.08 9.86
CA LEU A 53 22.70 -8.27 8.76
C LEU A 53 21.57 -7.23 8.71
N ILE A 54 21.42 -6.36 9.74
CA ILE A 54 20.32 -5.39 9.83
C ILE A 54 20.14 -4.57 8.54
N PRO A 55 21.17 -4.01 7.87
CA PRO A 55 20.98 -3.26 6.63
C PRO A 55 20.34 -4.09 5.50
N ALA A 56 20.75 -5.35 5.33
CA ALA A 56 20.17 -6.25 4.35
C ALA A 56 18.73 -6.64 4.75
N CYS A 57 18.50 -6.92 6.03
CA CYS A 57 17.16 -7.20 6.56
C CYS A 57 16.22 -6.02 6.35
N VAL A 58 16.69 -4.77 6.48
CA VAL A 58 15.88 -3.59 6.19
C VAL A 58 15.41 -3.56 4.74
N ALA A 59 16.32 -3.84 3.80
CA ALA A 59 15.95 -3.94 2.39
C ALA A 59 14.98 -5.09 2.12
N ILE A 60 15.22 -6.27 2.69
CA ILE A 60 14.36 -7.45 2.53
C ILE A 60 12.95 -7.16 3.08
N VAL A 61 12.83 -6.70 4.33
CA VAL A 61 11.54 -6.41 4.95
C VAL A 61 10.82 -5.30 4.19
N GLY A 62 11.51 -4.24 3.77
CA GLY A 62 10.91 -3.16 2.98
C GLY A 62 10.34 -3.66 1.64
N THR A 63 11.05 -4.56 0.94
CA THR A 63 10.51 -5.19 -0.28
C THR A 63 9.36 -6.15 -0.01
N ARG A 64 9.33 -6.81 1.16
CA ARG A 64 8.19 -7.65 1.53
C ARG A 64 6.98 -6.82 1.95
N GLN A 65 7.16 -5.63 2.51
CA GLN A 65 6.08 -4.67 2.73
C GLN A 65 5.48 -4.20 1.38
N LEU A 66 6.30 -3.97 0.36
CA LEU A 66 5.81 -3.82 -1.02
C LEU A 66 5.09 -5.10 -1.51
N GLY A 67 5.63 -6.28 -1.23
CA GLY A 67 4.97 -7.55 -1.51
C GLY A 67 3.57 -7.66 -0.90
N LEU A 68 3.38 -7.19 0.34
CA LEU A 68 2.06 -7.10 0.97
C LEU A 68 1.14 -6.11 0.24
N ALA A 69 1.65 -4.95 -0.19
CA ALA A 69 0.88 -4.01 -1.01
C ALA A 69 0.44 -4.63 -2.35
N ILE A 70 1.31 -5.39 -3.00
CA ILE A 70 1.00 -6.13 -4.24
C ILE A 70 -0.05 -7.21 -3.99
N LEU A 71 0.06 -7.97 -2.90
CA LEU A 71 -0.95 -8.99 -2.57
C LEU A 71 -2.31 -8.38 -2.18
N MET A 72 -2.32 -7.20 -1.56
CA MET A 72 -3.55 -6.40 -1.39
C MET A 72 -4.12 -5.98 -2.75
N HIS A 73 -3.26 -5.56 -3.68
CA HIS A 73 -3.68 -5.22 -5.04
C HIS A 73 -4.33 -6.42 -5.75
N GLU A 74 -3.75 -7.61 -5.67
CA GLU A 74 -4.37 -8.83 -6.20
C GLU A 74 -5.71 -9.14 -5.50
N ALA A 75 -5.83 -8.89 -4.21
CA ALA A 75 -7.10 -9.02 -3.48
C ALA A 75 -8.15 -7.98 -3.91
N ALA A 76 -7.73 -6.80 -4.39
CA ALA A 76 -8.65 -5.80 -4.94
C ALA A 76 -9.36 -6.33 -6.20
N HIS A 77 -8.65 -7.10 -7.01
CA HIS A 77 -9.18 -7.83 -8.18
C HIS A 77 -9.92 -9.13 -7.83
N GLY A 78 -9.85 -9.59 -6.59
CA GLY A 78 -10.37 -10.90 -6.20
C GLY A 78 -9.50 -12.07 -6.68
N GLY A 79 -8.24 -11.82 -7.00
CA GLY A 79 -7.27 -12.81 -7.48
C GLY A 79 -6.58 -13.59 -6.35
N LEU A 80 -6.59 -13.08 -5.11
CA LEU A 80 -5.86 -13.68 -4.00
C LEU A 80 -6.50 -14.98 -3.49
N SER A 81 -7.81 -15.17 -3.63
CA SER A 81 -8.46 -16.47 -3.38
C SER A 81 -9.77 -16.59 -4.15
N THR A 82 -10.15 -17.82 -4.51
CA THR A 82 -11.46 -18.10 -5.12
C THR A 82 -12.61 -17.92 -4.13
N HIS A 83 -12.36 -17.99 -2.82
CA HIS A 83 -13.36 -17.72 -1.78
C HIS A 83 -13.33 -16.25 -1.34
N ARG A 84 -14.39 -15.49 -1.65
CA ARG A 84 -14.43 -14.03 -1.48
C ARG A 84 -14.13 -13.55 -0.05
N ARG A 85 -14.66 -14.22 0.98
CA ARG A 85 -14.36 -13.81 2.38
C ARG A 85 -12.90 -14.05 2.75
N LEU A 86 -12.29 -15.11 2.22
CA LEU A 86 -10.88 -15.41 2.47
C LEU A 86 -9.99 -14.41 1.74
N ASN A 87 -10.29 -14.12 0.46
CA ASN A 87 -9.63 -13.09 -0.33
C ASN A 87 -9.60 -11.75 0.40
N ASP A 88 -10.76 -11.29 0.85
CA ASP A 88 -10.90 -9.99 1.49
C ASP A 88 -10.28 -9.99 2.90
N GLY A 89 -10.42 -11.09 3.64
CA GLY A 89 -9.80 -11.25 4.95
C GLY A 89 -8.27 -11.19 4.89
N LEU A 90 -7.65 -12.00 4.02
CA LEU A 90 -6.20 -12.01 3.81
C LEU A 90 -5.71 -10.67 3.28
N GLY A 91 -6.35 -10.17 2.22
CA GLY A 91 -5.97 -8.91 1.57
C GLY A 91 -6.09 -7.70 2.49
N HIS A 92 -7.10 -7.66 3.36
CA HIS A 92 -7.27 -6.56 4.30
C HIS A 92 -6.37 -6.70 5.52
N TRP A 93 -6.49 -7.79 6.28
CA TRP A 93 -5.88 -7.90 7.61
C TRP A 93 -4.41 -8.31 7.59
N LEU A 94 -3.98 -9.10 6.63
CA LEU A 94 -2.59 -9.57 6.54
C LEU A 94 -1.77 -8.80 5.52
N CYS A 95 -2.39 -8.13 4.55
CA CYS A 95 -1.68 -7.40 3.50
C CYS A 95 -1.83 -5.88 3.62
N ALA A 96 -3.06 -5.35 3.74
CA ALA A 96 -3.29 -3.91 3.74
C ALA A 96 -2.99 -3.25 5.10
N VAL A 97 -3.70 -3.68 6.15
CA VAL A 97 -3.69 -3.04 7.47
C VAL A 97 -2.28 -2.96 8.08
N PRO A 98 -1.42 -4.00 8.03
CA PRO A 98 -0.10 -3.96 8.67
C PRO A 98 0.80 -2.83 8.14
N ILE A 99 0.68 -2.49 6.85
CA ILE A 99 1.41 -1.39 6.19
C ILE A 99 0.59 -0.09 6.10
N GLY A 100 -0.53 -0.03 6.81
CA GLY A 100 -1.37 1.16 6.93
C GLY A 100 -2.25 1.45 5.71
N ALA A 101 -2.56 0.44 4.90
CA ALA A 101 -3.50 0.54 3.78
C ALA A 101 -4.90 0.04 4.16
N SER A 102 -5.87 0.28 3.26
CA SER A 102 -7.25 -0.20 3.38
C SER A 102 -7.71 -0.81 2.07
N LEU A 103 -7.91 -2.13 2.03
CA LEU A 103 -8.49 -2.81 0.87
C LEU A 103 -9.85 -2.20 0.47
N ALA A 104 -10.70 -1.85 1.44
CA ALA A 104 -12.02 -1.30 1.18
C ALA A 104 -11.98 0.09 0.54
N SER A 105 -10.98 0.91 0.90
CA SER A 105 -10.78 2.24 0.30
C SER A 105 -10.05 2.13 -1.04
N TYR A 106 -9.08 1.22 -1.14
CA TYR A 106 -8.23 1.05 -2.31
C TYR A 106 -8.96 0.41 -3.50
N ARG A 107 -9.77 -0.63 -3.28
CA ARG A 107 -10.45 -1.36 -4.36
C ARG A 107 -11.27 -0.47 -5.32
N PRO A 108 -12.20 0.39 -4.87
CA PRO A 108 -12.99 1.22 -5.79
C PRO A 108 -12.13 2.24 -6.54
N TYR A 109 -11.14 2.84 -5.87
CA TYR A 109 -10.15 3.73 -6.48
C TYR A 109 -9.39 3.03 -7.61
N HIS A 110 -8.83 1.87 -7.28
CA HIS A 110 -7.98 1.09 -8.17
C HIS A 110 -8.73 0.54 -9.38
N LEU A 111 -9.97 0.07 -9.20
CA LEU A 111 -10.80 -0.36 -10.31
C LEU A 111 -11.23 0.80 -11.21
N SER A 112 -11.29 2.04 -10.69
CA SER A 112 -11.49 3.24 -11.51
C SER A 112 -10.28 3.49 -12.41
N HIS A 113 -9.06 3.43 -11.85
CA HIS A 113 -7.82 3.48 -12.64
C HIS A 113 -7.82 2.45 -13.78
N HIS A 114 -8.07 1.17 -13.50
CA HIS A 114 -8.13 0.15 -14.55
C HIS A 114 -9.26 0.35 -15.58
N ARG A 115 -10.34 1.04 -15.21
CA ARG A 115 -11.46 1.32 -16.12
C ARG A 115 -11.12 2.46 -17.08
N PHE A 116 -10.43 3.49 -16.60
CA PHE A 116 -10.18 4.72 -17.34
C PHE A 116 -8.70 4.96 -17.61
N ALA A 117 -7.84 3.94 -17.51
CA ALA A 117 -6.39 4.06 -17.58
C ALA A 117 -5.91 5.00 -18.70
N GLN A 118 -5.08 5.98 -18.32
CA GLN A 118 -4.53 7.03 -19.20
C GLN A 118 -5.58 7.92 -19.90
N GLN A 119 -6.81 7.98 -19.39
CA GLN A 119 -7.84 8.95 -19.79
C GLN A 119 -7.99 10.04 -18.71
N PRO A 120 -8.67 11.16 -18.99
CA PRO A 120 -8.88 12.22 -18.01
C PRO A 120 -9.57 11.78 -16.70
N GLU A 121 -10.33 10.68 -16.73
CA GLU A 121 -11.02 10.11 -15.58
C GLU A 121 -10.16 9.13 -14.77
N ASP A 122 -8.92 8.86 -15.19
CA ASP A 122 -7.97 8.05 -14.45
C ASP A 122 -7.47 8.81 -13.21
N PRO A 123 -7.78 8.35 -11.98
CA PRO A 123 -7.29 9.01 -10.77
C PRO A 123 -5.76 8.98 -10.64
N ASP A 124 -5.07 8.04 -11.31
CA ASP A 124 -3.60 7.95 -11.31
C ASP A 124 -2.94 8.74 -12.45
N LEU A 125 -3.69 9.44 -13.32
CA LEU A 125 -3.11 10.16 -14.46
C LEU A 125 -2.06 11.19 -14.01
N VAL A 126 -2.30 11.87 -12.88
CA VAL A 126 -1.36 12.85 -12.32
C VAL A 126 -0.01 12.23 -11.92
N LEU A 127 0.02 10.91 -11.68
CA LEU A 127 1.22 10.17 -11.33
C LEU A 127 2.01 9.75 -12.58
N SER A 128 1.32 9.40 -13.67
CA SER A 128 1.95 8.88 -14.89
C SER A 128 2.26 9.97 -15.93
N ALA A 129 1.41 10.99 -16.06
CA ALA A 129 1.58 12.07 -17.06
C ALA A 129 2.91 12.83 -16.98
N PRO A 130 3.55 13.01 -15.80
CA PRO A 130 4.84 13.70 -15.71
C PRO A 130 6.07 12.91 -16.18
N PHE A 131 5.92 11.65 -16.64
CA PHE A 131 7.04 10.86 -17.14
C PHE A 131 7.39 11.21 -18.60
N PRO A 132 8.69 11.15 -18.99
CA PRO A 132 9.84 10.78 -18.16
C PRO A 132 10.28 11.90 -17.20
N VAL A 133 10.74 11.53 -16.00
CA VAL A 133 11.24 12.48 -14.99
C VAL A 133 12.75 12.73 -15.14
N SER A 134 13.21 13.93 -14.79
CA SER A 134 14.65 14.24 -14.83
C SER A 134 15.44 13.48 -13.75
N PRO A 135 16.74 13.18 -13.98
CA PRO A 135 17.60 12.53 -12.98
C PRO A 135 17.68 13.29 -11.65
N ALA A 136 17.65 14.63 -11.70
CA ALA A 136 17.62 15.47 -10.51
C ALA A 136 16.32 15.30 -9.71
N SER A 137 15.19 15.19 -10.39
CA SER A 137 13.89 14.89 -9.76
C SER A 137 13.90 13.51 -9.11
N LEU A 138 14.41 12.49 -9.82
CA LEU A 138 14.54 11.13 -9.31
C LEU A 138 15.43 11.09 -8.04
N ARG A 139 16.59 11.75 -8.05
CA ARG A 139 17.48 11.81 -6.87
C ARG A 139 16.80 12.44 -5.66
N ARG A 140 16.08 13.56 -5.84
CA ARG A 140 15.34 14.20 -4.73
C ARG A 140 14.27 13.27 -4.16
N LYS A 141 13.55 12.57 -5.03
CA LYS A 141 12.51 11.62 -4.66
C LYS A 141 13.08 10.43 -3.87
N VAL A 142 14.19 9.85 -4.32
CA VAL A 142 14.93 8.78 -3.61
C VAL A 142 15.39 9.24 -2.24
N LEU A 143 16.04 10.41 -2.14
CA LEU A 143 16.50 10.95 -0.86
C LEU A 143 15.33 11.20 0.10
N ARG A 144 14.22 11.73 -0.39
CA ARG A 144 13.00 11.96 0.39
C ARG A 144 12.43 10.67 0.99
N ASP A 145 12.46 9.58 0.23
CA ASP A 145 11.98 8.28 0.74
C ASP A 145 12.97 7.67 1.72
N LEU A 146 14.27 7.62 1.39
CA LEU A 146 15.30 7.04 2.26
C LEU A 146 15.46 7.79 3.59
N THR A 147 15.13 9.08 3.63
CA THR A 147 15.13 9.89 4.86
C THR A 147 13.81 9.84 5.63
N GLY A 148 12.81 9.10 5.15
CA GLY A 148 11.52 8.92 5.84
C GLY A 148 10.54 10.07 5.75
N GLN A 149 10.82 11.10 4.95
CA GLN A 149 9.95 12.28 4.82
C GLN A 149 8.58 11.89 4.22
N THR A 150 8.56 11.00 3.23
CA THR A 150 7.32 10.49 2.62
C THR A 150 6.45 9.78 3.66
N PHE A 151 7.05 8.88 4.44
CA PHE A 151 6.38 8.19 5.53
C PHE A 151 5.83 9.17 6.57
N PHE A 152 6.66 10.12 7.02
CA PHE A 152 6.24 11.10 8.02
C PHE A 152 5.06 11.96 7.53
N LYS A 153 5.11 12.44 6.29
CA LYS A 153 3.99 13.18 5.68
C LYS A 153 2.70 12.33 5.67
N GLN A 154 2.78 11.11 5.16
CA GLN A 154 1.61 10.24 4.96
C GLN A 154 1.04 9.66 6.26
N ARG A 155 1.89 9.34 7.24
CA ARG A 155 1.53 8.58 8.43
C ARG A 155 1.39 9.43 9.69
N VAL A 156 1.90 10.65 9.68
CA VAL A 156 1.81 11.57 10.82
C VAL A 156 1.07 12.84 10.43
N LEU A 157 1.57 13.60 9.45
CA LEU A 157 1.03 14.93 9.16
C LEU A 157 -0.39 14.92 8.60
N LEU A 158 -0.66 14.09 7.59
CA LEU A 158 -2.00 14.03 6.96
C LEU A 158 -3.09 13.54 7.94
N PRO A 159 -2.88 12.43 8.71
CA PRO A 159 -3.80 12.04 9.78
C PRO A 159 -4.09 13.16 10.79
N LEU A 160 -3.06 13.84 11.28
CA LEU A 160 -3.21 14.92 12.26
C LEU A 160 -4.01 16.10 11.68
N ALA A 161 -3.73 16.47 10.43
CA ALA A 161 -4.47 17.51 9.73
C ALA A 161 -5.96 17.13 9.58
N ALA A 162 -6.26 15.89 9.18
CA ALA A 162 -7.62 15.38 9.06
C ALA A 162 -8.37 15.40 10.40
N MET A 163 -7.72 14.99 11.50
CA MET A 163 -8.30 15.05 12.84
C MET A 163 -8.58 16.49 13.30
N ARG A 164 -7.69 17.43 13.01
CA ARG A 164 -7.90 18.86 13.32
C ARG A 164 -9.04 19.47 12.52
N GLY A 165 -9.11 19.19 11.21
CA GLY A 165 -10.20 19.65 10.35
C GLY A 165 -11.57 19.09 10.76
N ALA A 166 -11.63 17.81 11.15
CA ALA A 166 -12.85 17.20 11.66
C ALA A 166 -13.32 17.82 12.99
N LYS A 167 -12.39 18.21 13.87
CA LYS A 167 -12.70 18.94 15.12
C LYS A 167 -13.18 20.36 14.83
N ALA A 168 -12.57 21.07 13.88
CA ALA A 168 -12.97 22.42 13.49
C ALA A 168 -14.37 22.46 12.85
N GLY A 169 -14.69 21.51 11.95
CA GLY A 169 -16.01 21.41 11.32
C GLY A 169 -17.15 20.98 12.26
N ARG A 170 -16.82 20.43 13.43
CA ARG A 170 -17.81 20.09 14.48
C ARG A 170 -18.15 21.29 15.38
N ALA A 171 -17.35 22.35 15.34
CA ALA A 171 -17.53 23.55 16.16
C ALA A 171 -18.45 24.61 15.52
N THR A 172 -18.86 24.42 14.26
CA THR A 172 -19.74 25.35 13.52
C THR A 172 -20.94 24.60 12.91
N PRO A 173 -22.09 24.56 13.59
CA PRO A 173 -23.32 24.06 12.97
C PRO A 173 -23.89 25.18 12.08
N GLY A 174 -23.65 25.14 10.76
CA GLY A 174 -24.33 26.09 9.87
C GLY A 174 -23.78 26.39 8.48
N SER A 175 -22.76 25.69 7.93
CA SER A 175 -22.41 25.90 6.51
C SER A 175 -22.20 24.59 5.75
N SER A 176 -23.27 24.17 5.08
CA SER A 176 -23.20 23.34 3.88
C SER A 176 -22.47 24.11 2.78
N SER A 177 -21.75 23.36 1.92
CA SER A 177 -21.09 23.84 0.70
C SER A 177 -19.77 24.61 0.89
N ALA A 178 -18.69 23.88 1.15
CA ALA A 178 -17.35 24.32 0.75
C ALA A 178 -16.85 23.40 -0.37
N LYS A 179 -17.06 23.88 -1.60
CA LYS A 179 -16.42 23.40 -2.83
C LYS A 179 -14.91 23.40 -2.59
N ARG A 180 -14.28 22.25 -2.80
CA ARG A 180 -12.86 22.01 -2.50
C ARG A 180 -12.00 22.56 -3.65
N ASP A 181 -12.04 23.87 -3.84
CA ASP A 181 -11.22 24.57 -4.82
C ASP A 181 -9.89 24.98 -4.14
N SER A 182 -8.85 24.16 -4.31
CA SER A 182 -7.47 24.57 -3.99
C SER A 182 -6.52 24.17 -5.13
N PRO A 183 -5.96 25.13 -5.89
CA PRO A 183 -5.00 24.88 -6.95
C PRO A 183 -3.59 24.86 -6.35
N THR A 184 -3.12 23.69 -5.95
CA THR A 184 -1.69 23.43 -5.77
C THR A 184 -1.38 22.02 -6.24
N THR A 185 -0.75 21.98 -7.41
CA THR A 185 -0.17 20.81 -8.06
C THR A 185 0.98 20.28 -7.22
N ASP A 186 0.74 19.28 -6.37
CA ASP A 186 1.76 18.31 -5.94
C ASP A 186 1.16 17.18 -5.07
N ASN A 187 0.83 16.06 -5.72
CA ASN A 187 0.62 14.73 -5.12
C ASN A 187 -0.64 14.53 -4.25
N HIS A 188 -1.82 14.87 -4.76
CA HIS A 188 -3.08 14.38 -4.19
C HIS A 188 -3.63 13.28 -5.10
N ASP A 189 -3.52 12.02 -4.63
CA ASP A 189 -4.54 10.94 -4.77
C ASP A 189 -4.03 9.55 -4.36
N TYR A 190 -2.72 9.35 -4.16
CA TYR A 190 -2.20 8.27 -3.29
C TYR A 190 -2.54 8.46 -1.80
N GLU A 191 -3.02 9.66 -1.43
CA GLU A 191 -3.48 10.02 -0.09
C GLU A 191 -4.78 9.29 0.32
N ALA A 192 -5.47 8.63 -0.62
CA ALA A 192 -6.66 7.83 -0.35
C ALA A 192 -6.37 6.42 0.20
N ILE A 193 -5.11 5.97 0.24
CA ILE A 193 -4.76 4.64 0.79
C ILE A 193 -4.63 4.68 2.32
N VAL A 194 -4.41 5.86 2.89
CA VAL A 194 -4.41 6.12 4.34
C VAL A 194 -5.67 6.89 4.73
N THR A 195 -6.84 6.37 4.36
CA THR A 195 -8.10 6.94 4.88
C THR A 195 -8.09 6.91 6.41
N GLY A 196 -8.73 7.90 7.06
CA GLY A 196 -8.89 7.91 8.51
C GLY A 196 -9.47 6.60 9.10
N ARG A 197 -10.21 5.84 8.28
CA ARG A 197 -10.79 4.52 8.61
C ARG A 197 -9.74 3.41 8.84
N SER A 198 -8.56 3.49 8.22
CA SER A 198 -7.48 2.51 8.39
C SER A 198 -6.50 2.83 9.52
N ILE A 199 -6.57 4.04 10.11
CA ILE A 199 -5.60 4.47 11.13
C ILE A 199 -5.70 3.57 12.37
N LEU A 200 -6.91 3.39 12.93
CA LEU A 200 -7.07 2.60 14.15
C LEU A 200 -6.67 1.13 13.95
N PRO A 201 -7.16 0.40 12.91
CA PRO A 201 -6.67 -0.95 12.62
C PRO A 201 -5.15 -1.03 12.45
N PHE A 202 -4.54 -0.07 11.74
CA PHE A 202 -3.08 0.00 11.56
C PHE A 202 -2.36 0.14 12.91
N LEU A 203 -2.79 1.08 13.76
CA LEU A 203 -2.22 1.32 15.08
C LEU A 203 -2.36 0.08 15.97
N LEU A 204 -3.51 -0.59 15.96
CA LEU A 204 -3.75 -1.80 16.76
C LEU A 204 -2.87 -2.97 16.32
N VAL A 205 -2.75 -3.21 15.00
CA VAL A 205 -1.87 -4.27 14.49
C VAL A 205 -0.41 -3.97 14.81
N ASN A 206 0.04 -2.73 14.61
CA ASN A 206 1.43 -2.35 14.91
C ASN A 206 1.73 -2.34 16.40
N LEU A 207 0.76 -1.96 17.24
CA LEU A 207 0.86 -2.13 18.69
C LEU A 207 1.00 -3.62 19.04
N GLY A 208 0.21 -4.50 18.43
CA GLY A 208 0.33 -5.95 18.61
C GLY A 208 1.71 -6.49 18.22
N LEU A 209 2.27 -6.04 17.09
CA LEU A 209 3.64 -6.41 16.66
C LEU A 209 4.69 -5.92 17.65
N LEU A 210 4.59 -4.68 18.12
CA LEU A 210 5.49 -4.12 19.14
C LEU A 210 5.37 -4.88 20.47
N THR A 211 4.16 -5.17 20.92
CA THR A 211 3.90 -5.97 22.13
C THR A 211 4.51 -7.36 22.00
N ALA A 212 4.32 -8.05 20.87
CA ALA A 212 4.92 -9.37 20.63
C ALA A 212 6.46 -9.30 20.67
N ALA A 213 7.08 -8.32 20.01
CA ALA A 213 8.52 -8.12 20.06
C ALA A 213 9.01 -7.81 21.48
N THR A 214 8.22 -7.06 22.26
CA THR A 214 8.53 -6.71 23.65
C THR A 214 8.48 -7.93 24.57
N LEU A 215 7.44 -8.75 24.46
CA LEU A 215 7.30 -9.99 25.21
C LEU A 215 8.39 -11.00 24.86
N ALA A 216 8.89 -10.98 23.62
CA ALA A 216 10.04 -11.77 23.19
C ALA A 216 11.41 -11.19 23.61
N GLY A 217 11.45 -10.06 24.34
CA GLY A 217 12.69 -9.42 24.80
C GLY A 217 13.45 -8.64 23.71
N VAL A 218 12.86 -8.45 22.53
CA VAL A 218 13.49 -7.84 21.34
C VAL A 218 12.69 -6.64 20.82
N TRP A 219 12.15 -5.82 21.72
CA TRP A 219 11.31 -4.66 21.38
C TRP A 219 11.96 -3.73 20.33
N TRP A 220 13.28 -3.58 20.36
CA TRP A 220 14.04 -2.74 19.43
C TRP A 220 13.91 -3.23 17.97
N ALA A 221 13.69 -4.52 17.76
CA ALA A 221 13.53 -5.13 16.44
C ALA A 221 12.28 -4.60 15.73
N TYR A 222 11.22 -4.24 16.47
CA TYR A 222 10.07 -3.57 15.86
C TYR A 222 10.48 -2.24 15.21
N PHE A 223 11.29 -1.43 15.88
CA PHE A 223 11.72 -0.15 15.33
C PHE A 223 12.72 -0.32 14.19
N ALA A 224 13.74 -1.15 14.39
CA ALA A 224 14.84 -1.31 13.42
C ALA A 224 14.48 -2.17 12.21
N LEU A 225 13.66 -3.21 12.40
CA LEU A 225 13.43 -4.26 11.39
C LEU A 225 11.99 -4.30 10.88
N TRP A 226 11.06 -3.52 11.43
CA TRP A 226 9.70 -3.39 10.90
C TRP A 226 9.34 -1.95 10.52
N LEU A 227 9.49 -1.00 11.45
CA LEU A 227 9.12 0.40 11.24
C LEU A 227 10.11 1.15 10.34
N LEU A 228 11.42 1.00 10.55
CA LEU A 228 12.44 1.64 9.73
C LEU A 228 12.35 1.24 8.24
N PRO A 229 12.19 -0.05 7.86
CA PRO A 229 11.92 -0.45 6.48
C PRO A 229 10.68 0.21 5.90
N MET A 230 9.59 0.29 6.68
CA MET A 230 8.33 0.92 6.28
C MET A 230 8.50 2.42 6.05
N ALA A 231 9.34 3.06 6.87
CA ALA A 231 9.60 4.47 6.78
C ALA A 231 10.52 4.85 5.62
N THR A 232 11.44 3.96 5.22
CA THR A 232 12.55 4.30 4.31
C THR A 232 12.55 3.50 3.02
N TRP A 233 12.82 2.20 3.10
CA TRP A 233 13.03 1.35 1.93
C TRP A 233 11.74 1.06 1.18
N PHE A 234 10.64 0.77 1.89
CA PHE A 234 9.33 0.51 1.29
C PHE A 234 8.86 1.64 0.34
N PRO A 235 8.77 2.92 0.75
CA PRO A 235 8.38 3.99 -0.17
C PRO A 235 9.38 4.20 -1.30
N MET A 236 10.68 3.92 -1.08
CA MET A 236 11.70 4.02 -2.12
C MET A 236 11.48 2.99 -3.24
N VAL A 237 11.22 1.73 -2.90
CA VAL A 237 11.01 0.66 -3.91
C VAL A 237 9.61 0.63 -4.52
N THR A 238 8.67 1.43 -3.99
CA THR A 238 7.30 1.58 -4.52
C THR A 238 7.21 2.66 -5.60
N ARG A 239 8.27 3.44 -5.79
CA ARG A 239 8.30 4.65 -6.61
C ARG A 239 8.25 4.41 -8.12
#